data_AF-A0AA41Z108-F1
#
_entry.id   AF-A0AA41Z108-F1
#
_cell.length_a   1.000
_cell.length_b   1.000
_cell.length_c   1.000
_cell.angle_alpha   90.00
_cell.angle_beta   90.00
_cell.angle_gamma   90.00
#
_symmetry.space_group_name_H-M   'P 1'
#
loop_
_entity.id
_entity.type
_entity.pdbx_description
1 polymer ?
#
loop_
_entity_poly.entity_id
_entity_poly.type
_entity_poly.pdbx_seq_one_letter_code
_entity_poly.pdbx_strand_id
1 'polypeptide(L)'
;MGVAEGVETALSAAYLFAIPVWAAVSAGSLAEWVPPDCARRVTIFGDNDASFTGQAAAFRLAQRLRAKGLKVQVDIPDPVDSDWNDILQQTERAA
;
A
#
# COMPACT_ATOMS: atom_id res chain seq x y z
N MET A 1 6.40 -0.56 9.07
CA MET A 1 5.29 -1.48 8.72
C MET A 1 4.57 -0.93 7.51
N GLY A 2 3.91 -1.79 6.75
CA GLY A 2 3.12 -1.40 5.60
C GLY A 2 1.62 -1.66 5.76
N VAL A 3 0.83 -1.09 4.87
CA VAL A 3 -0.57 -1.43 4.66
C VAL A 3 -0.88 -1.34 3.16
N ALA A 4 -1.72 -2.24 2.66
CA ALA A 4 -2.19 -2.29 1.28
C ALA A 4 -3.71 -2.53 1.24
N GLU A 5 -4.33 -2.34 0.07
CA GLU A 5 -5.76 -2.64 -0.14
C GLU A 5 -6.03 -4.14 -0.13
N GLY A 6 -5.55 -4.87 -1.15
CA GLY A 6 -5.75 -6.31 -1.32
C GLY A 6 -4.84 -7.18 -0.45
N VAL A 7 -5.24 -8.43 -0.21
CA VAL A 7 -4.42 -9.40 0.55
C VAL A 7 -3.23 -9.87 -0.28
N GLU A 8 -3.43 -10.07 -1.58
CA GLU A 8 -2.39 -10.43 -2.54
C GLU A 8 -1.36 -9.30 -2.65
N THR A 9 -1.81 -8.06 -2.83
CA THR A 9 -0.96 -6.85 -2.83
C THR A 9 -0.15 -6.76 -1.53
N ALA A 10 -0.78 -6.99 -0.37
CA ALA A 10 -0.10 -6.95 0.92
C ALA A 10 0.98 -8.02 1.05
N LEU A 11 0.68 -9.26 0.66
CA LEU A 11 1.64 -10.37 0.70
C LEU A 11 2.82 -10.13 -0.24
N SER A 12 2.55 -9.70 -1.47
CA SER A 12 3.59 -9.41 -2.47
C SER A 12 4.46 -8.23 -2.05
N ALA A 13 3.87 -7.15 -1.53
CA ALA A 13 4.63 -6.05 -0.96
C ALA A 13 5.45 -6.47 0.27
N ALA A 14 4.92 -7.33 1.14
CA ALA A 14 5.67 -7.84 2.29
C ALA A 14 6.91 -8.63 1.86
N TYR A 15 6.77 -9.45 0.80
CA TYR A 15 7.87 -10.20 0.21
C TYR A 15 8.91 -9.29 -0.44
N LEU A 16 8.48 -8.38 -1.32
CA LEU A 16 9.37 -7.48 -2.09
C LEU A 16 10.12 -6.47 -1.21
N PHE A 17 9.47 -5.93 -0.17
CA PHE A 17 10.03 -4.87 0.67
C PHE A 17 10.56 -5.36 2.02
N ALA A 18 10.44 -6.66 2.31
CA ALA A 18 10.89 -7.30 3.55
C ALA A 18 10.37 -6.58 4.83
N ILE A 19 9.10 -6.16 4.82
CA ILE A 19 8.42 -5.55 5.97
C ILE A 19 7.03 -6.17 6.20
N PRO A 20 6.50 -6.20 7.44
CA PRO A 20 5.14 -6.67 7.66
C PRO A 20 4.14 -5.68 7.05
N VAL A 21 3.19 -6.19 6.25
CA VAL A 21 2.16 -5.41 5.55
C VAL A 21 0.77 -5.92 5.94
N TRP A 22 -0.13 -5.00 6.25
CA TRP A 22 -1.53 -5.31 6.56
C TRP A 22 -2.39 -5.20 5.30
N ALA A 23 -3.39 -6.05 5.16
CA ALA A 23 -4.42 -5.90 4.12
C ALA A 23 -5.63 -5.17 4.72
N ALA A 24 -6.03 -4.07 4.08
CA ALA A 24 -7.19 -3.27 4.49
C ALA A 24 -8.50 -3.77 3.85
N VAL A 25 -8.44 -4.73 2.92
CA VAL A 25 -9.56 -5.40 2.23
C VAL A 25 -10.25 -4.54 1.16
N SER A 26 -10.26 -3.22 1.28
CA SER A 26 -10.82 -2.31 0.26
C SER A 26 -10.18 -0.92 0.32
N ALA A 27 -10.30 -0.15 -0.77
CA ALA A 27 -9.87 1.25 -0.85
C ALA A 27 -10.50 2.13 0.25
N GLY A 28 -11.79 1.92 0.54
CA GLY A 28 -12.50 2.64 1.59
C GLY A 28 -11.90 2.34 2.97
N SER A 29 -11.71 1.06 3.29
CA SER A 29 -11.09 0.63 4.54
C SER A 29 -9.63 1.06 4.65
N LEU A 30 -8.87 1.09 3.55
CA LEU A 30 -7.51 1.59 3.49
C LEU A 30 -7.46 3.07 3.89
N ALA A 31 -8.33 3.90 3.32
CA ALA A 31 -8.38 5.33 3.64
C ALA A 31 -8.64 5.60 5.14
N GLU A 32 -9.41 4.72 5.80
CA GLU A 32 -9.80 4.83 7.21
C GLU A 32 -8.87 4.09 8.18
N TRP A 33 -8.00 3.23 7.67
CA TRP A 33 -7.11 2.36 8.45
C TRP A 33 -6.32 3.10 9.54
N VAL A 34 -6.31 2.58 10.76
CA VAL A 34 -5.60 3.20 11.88
C VAL A 34 -4.39 2.33 12.25
N PRO A 35 -3.16 2.89 12.25
CA PRO A 35 -2.00 2.16 12.71
C PRO A 35 -2.05 1.90 14.21
N PRO A 36 -1.40 0.84 14.70
CA PRO A 36 -1.14 0.66 16.14
C PRO A 36 -0.37 1.85 16.72
N ASP A 37 -0.59 2.16 18.00
CA ASP A 37 0.03 3.33 18.67
C ASP A 37 1.57 3.32 18.67
N CYS A 38 2.18 2.14 18.55
CA CYS A 38 3.63 1.99 18.46
C CYS A 38 4.21 2.34 17.07
N ALA A 39 3.37 2.59 16.06
CA ALA A 39 3.81 2.84 14.69
C ALA A 39 4.52 4.20 14.56
N ARG A 40 5.79 4.16 14.12
CA ARG A 40 6.58 5.37 13.85
C ARG A 40 6.70 5.71 12.36
N ARG A 41 6.64 4.67 11.51
CA ARG A 41 6.75 4.78 10.05
C ARG A 41 5.77 3.81 9.39
N VAL A 42 4.95 4.36 8.50
CA VAL A 42 3.97 3.62 7.70
C VAL A 42 4.30 3.78 6.23
N THR A 43 4.42 2.66 5.52
CA THR A 43 4.44 2.63 4.06
C THR A 43 3.04 2.22 3.58
N ILE A 44 2.47 2.95 2.64
CA ILE A 44 1.16 2.68 2.08
C ILE A 44 1.39 2.17 0.65
N PHE A 45 1.07 0.91 0.43
CA PHE A 45 1.16 0.27 -0.87
C PHE A 45 -0.20 0.41 -1.55
N GLY A 46 -0.31 1.36 -2.48
CA GLY A 46 -1.54 1.60 -3.22
C GLY A 46 -1.50 0.97 -4.60
N ASP A 47 -2.67 0.67 -5.14
CA ASP A 47 -2.83 0.13 -6.49
C ASP A 47 -2.80 1.30 -7.50
N ASN A 48 -2.24 1.06 -8.69
CA ASN A 48 -2.18 2.04 -9.76
C ASN A 48 -3.34 1.88 -10.74
N ASP A 49 -4.58 1.89 -10.26
CA ASP A 49 -5.75 1.71 -11.13
C ASP A 49 -6.03 2.94 -12.01
N ALA A 50 -6.57 2.71 -13.21
CA ALA A 50 -6.95 3.79 -14.14
C ALA A 50 -8.11 4.66 -13.63
N SER A 51 -8.84 4.20 -12.60
CA SER A 51 -9.93 4.95 -11.98
C SER A 51 -9.45 5.98 -10.95
N PHE A 52 -8.17 5.95 -10.60
CA PHE A 52 -7.53 6.68 -9.51
C PHE A 52 -8.04 6.36 -8.11
N THR A 53 -8.78 5.26 -7.92
CA THR A 53 -9.45 4.94 -6.64
C THR A 53 -8.44 4.53 -5.56
N GLY A 54 -7.57 3.57 -5.88
CA GLY A 54 -6.53 3.05 -5.01
C GLY A 54 -5.50 4.11 -4.65
N GLN A 55 -5.05 4.90 -5.63
CA GLN A 55 -4.15 6.03 -5.40
C GLN A 55 -4.82 7.07 -4.49
N ALA A 56 -6.07 7.46 -4.76
CA ALA A 56 -6.79 8.42 -3.94
C ALA A 56 -6.95 7.94 -2.49
N ALA A 57 -7.28 6.66 -2.28
CA ALA A 57 -7.35 6.07 -0.95
C ALA A 57 -6.00 6.08 -0.23
N ALA A 58 -4.92 5.71 -0.92
CA ALA A 58 -3.56 5.71 -0.37
C ALA A 58 -3.11 7.11 0.06
N PHE A 59 -3.31 8.12 -0.80
CA PHE A 59 -2.95 9.51 -0.48
C PHE A 59 -3.84 10.11 0.60
N ARG A 60 -5.13 9.75 0.66
CA ARG A 60 -6.03 10.17 1.76
C ARG A 60 -5.57 9.62 3.11
N LEU A 61 -5.19 8.34 3.17
CA LEU A 61 -4.58 7.76 4.36
C LEU A 61 -3.28 8.50 4.71
N ALA A 62 -2.42 8.76 3.72
CA ALA A 62 -1.15 9.42 3.93
C ALA A 62 -1.30 10.81 4.55
N GLN A 63 -2.22 11.62 4.02
CA GLN A 63 -2.54 12.94 4.56
C GLN A 63 -2.96 12.86 6.03
N ARG A 64 -3.87 11.93 6.36
CA ARG A 64 -4.37 11.76 7.74
C ARG A 64 -3.26 11.33 8.71
N LEU A 65 -2.41 10.39 8.30
CA LEU A 65 -1.31 9.92 9.16
C LEU A 65 -0.21 10.98 9.31
N ARG A 66 0.09 11.74 8.25
CA ARG A 66 1.02 12.89 8.32
C ARG A 66 0.51 13.97 9.27
N ALA A 67 -0.79 14.28 9.24
CA ALA A 67 -1.41 15.23 10.17
C ALA A 67 -1.30 14.81 11.64
N LYS A 68 -1.19 13.50 11.91
CA LYS A 68 -0.91 12.93 13.24
C LYS A 68 0.58 12.87 13.60
N GLY A 69 1.46 13.40 12.74
CA GLY A 69 2.91 13.44 12.97
C GLY A 69 3.66 12.15 12.62
N LEU A 70 3.02 11.16 11.99
CA LEU A 70 3.71 9.94 11.57
C LEU A 70 4.59 10.19 10.34
N LYS A 71 5.68 9.41 10.21
CA LYS A 71 6.44 9.33 8.96
C LYS A 71 5.71 8.42 7.99
N VAL A 72 5.32 8.95 6.83
CA VAL A 72 4.51 8.21 5.85
C VAL A 72 5.15 8.25 4.47
N GLN A 73 5.18 7.09 3.82
CA GLN A 73 5.56 6.92 2.42
C GLN A 73 4.39 6.27 1.68
N VAL A 74 4.15 6.68 0.44
CA VAL A 74 3.19 6.04 -0.46
C VAL A 74 4.00 5.45 -1.61
N ASP A 75 3.87 4.15 -1.83
CA ASP A 75 4.55 3.41 -2.89
C ASP A 75 3.48 2.84 -3.83
N ILE A 76 3.46 3.36 -5.06
CA ILE A 76 2.56 2.97 -6.15
C ILE A 76 3.42 2.31 -7.23
N PRO A 77 3.02 1.16 -7.80
CA PRO A 77 3.75 0.54 -8.90
C PRO A 77 3.69 1.42 -10.17
N ASP A 78 4.77 1.41 -10.96
CA ASP A 78 4.88 2.27 -12.16
C ASP A 78 3.84 1.97 -13.26
N PRO A 79 3.53 0.70 -13.61
CA PRO A 79 2.56 0.40 -14.66
C PRO A 79 1.13 0.79 -14.25
N VAL A 80 0.38 1.39 -15.18
CA VAL A 80 -1.06 1.64 -15.01
C VAL A 80 -1.81 0.31 -15.01
N ASP A 81 -2.90 0.26 -14.26
CA ASP A 81 -3.71 -0.94 -14.00
C ASP A 81 -2.88 -2.09 -13.43
N SER A 82 -2.02 -1.78 -12.46
CA SER A 82 -1.22 -2.77 -11.75
C SER A 82 -1.20 -2.57 -10.24
N ASP A 83 -0.96 -3.67 -9.53
CA ASP A 83 -0.67 -3.71 -8.11
C ASP A 83 0.72 -4.33 -7.83
N TRP A 84 1.10 -4.43 -6.55
CA TRP A 84 2.38 -5.04 -6.16
C TRP A 84 2.46 -6.55 -6.41
N ASN A 85 1.33 -7.23 -6.55
CA ASN A 85 1.29 -8.64 -6.93
C ASN A 85 1.60 -8.82 -8.42
N ASP A 86 1.14 -7.93 -9.29
CA ASP A 86 1.54 -7.91 -10.70
C ASP A 86 3.04 -7.68 -10.84
N ILE A 87 3.62 -6.76 -10.07
CA ILE A 87 5.07 -6.50 -10.08
C ILE A 87 5.87 -7.73 -9.64
N LEU A 88 5.43 -8.42 -8.59
CA LEU A 88 6.09 -9.65 -8.13
C LEU A 88 6.05 -10.71 -9.23
N GLN A 89 4.87 -10.98 -9.81
CA GLN A 89 4.74 -11.97 -10.89
C GLN A 89 5.57 -11.63 -12.12
N GLN A 90 5.67 -10.35 -12.50
CA GLN A 90 6.53 -9.92 -13.61
C GLN A 90 8.01 -10.15 -13.29
N THR A 91 8.43 -9.87 -12.06
CA THR A 91 9.81 -10.05 -11.60
C THR A 91 10.19 -11.53 -11.60
N GLU A 92 9.33 -12.41 -11.09
CA GLU A 92 9.58 -13.86 -11.04
C GLU A 92 9.63 -14.49 -12.43
N ARG A 93 8.82 -14.01 -13.39
CA ARG A 93 8.85 -14.50 -14.78
C ARG A 93 10.09 -14.07 -15.55
N ALA A 94 10.75 -13.00 -15.13
CA ALA A 94 11.96 -12.47 -15.75
C ALA A 94 13.27 -13.06 -15.18
N ALA A 95 13.19 -13.82 -14.07
CA ALA A 95 14.31 -14.47 -13.40
C ALA A 95 14.58 -15.88 -13.96
#